data_AF-B1M134-F1
#
_entry.id   AF-B1M134-F1
#
_cell.length_a   1.000
_cell.length_b   1.000
_cell.length_c   1.000
_cell.angle_alpha   90.00
_cell.angle_beta   90.00
_cell.angle_gamma   90.00
#
_symmetry.space_group_name_H-M   'P 1'
#
loop_
_entity.id
_entity.type
_entity.pdbx_description
1 polymer ?
#
loop_
_entity_poly.entity_id
_entity_poly.type
_entity_poly.pdbx_seq_one_letter_code
_entity_poly.pdbx_strand_id
1 'polypeptide(L)'
;MALTGQTHVQMQGLGWLDAIHPDDRARTHAAWTTAVEHTAPYNTDYRILCADGIYRWFNARGAPVLNRDGSVREWVGVCLNVPGRNRYGASTPAMTTATPPSPGAVPVVAEETLTAAQVRAARGLACLSKEELAGLANVSVSTLNRLEDAESPVRPRYETVLAVRRALEDAGVVFTFEPWAKPGVREA
;
A
#
# COMPACT_ATOMS: atom_id res chain seq x y z
N MET A 1 5.72 -25.65 8.86
CA MET A 1 7.11 -25.16 8.67
C MET A 1 7.15 -23.68 9.03
N ALA A 2 8.26 -23.18 9.56
CA ALA A 2 8.47 -21.76 9.83
C ALA A 2 8.53 -20.96 8.52
N LEU A 3 8.02 -19.72 8.51
CA LEU A 3 7.86 -18.91 7.29
C LEU A 3 9.19 -18.72 6.52
N THR A 4 10.26 -18.35 7.21
CA THR A 4 11.56 -18.00 6.61
C THR A 4 12.59 -19.11 6.68
N GLY A 5 12.32 -20.18 7.45
CA GLY A 5 13.31 -21.19 7.79
C GLY A 5 14.37 -20.74 8.80
N GLN A 6 14.35 -19.47 9.25
CA GLN A 6 15.25 -18.98 10.29
C GLN A 6 14.94 -19.64 11.64
N THR A 7 15.98 -19.94 12.40
CA THR A 7 15.87 -20.28 13.82
C THR A 7 15.55 -19.03 14.64
N HIS A 8 15.02 -19.22 15.86
CA HIS A 8 14.75 -18.11 16.76
C HIS A 8 16.00 -17.25 17.02
N VAL A 9 17.16 -17.87 17.21
CA VAL A 9 18.44 -17.18 17.44
C VAL A 9 18.81 -16.29 16.25
N GLN A 10 18.60 -16.75 15.01
CA GLN A 10 18.87 -15.96 13.81
C GLN A 10 17.90 -14.77 13.64
N MET A 11 16.70 -14.84 14.21
CA MET A 11 15.71 -13.75 14.11
C MET A 11 15.91 -12.64 15.16
N GLN A 12 16.70 -12.88 16.21
CA GLN A 12 16.88 -11.92 17.31
C GLN A 12 17.52 -10.60 16.84
N GLY A 13 17.18 -9.52 17.54
CA GLY A 13 17.66 -8.17 17.22
C GLY A 13 17.23 -7.75 15.82
N LEU A 14 18.21 -7.52 14.93
CA LEU A 14 17.97 -7.15 13.53
C LEU A 14 18.08 -8.32 12.54
N GLY A 15 18.34 -9.56 13.02
CA GLY A 15 18.55 -10.72 12.14
C GLY A 15 17.33 -11.15 11.32
N TRP A 16 16.12 -10.73 11.71
CA TRP A 16 14.92 -10.88 10.88
C TRP A 16 15.00 -10.13 9.54
N LEU A 17 15.82 -9.06 9.43
CA LEU A 17 16.04 -8.34 8.18
C LEU A 17 16.76 -9.21 7.13
N ASP A 18 17.47 -10.27 7.54
CA ASP A 18 18.18 -11.13 6.61
C ASP A 18 17.23 -11.92 5.70
N ALA A 19 16.03 -12.24 6.21
CA ALA A 19 14.98 -12.85 5.42
C ALA A 19 14.27 -11.83 4.48
N ILE A 20 14.54 -10.54 4.61
CA ILE A 20 13.97 -9.52 3.73
C ILE A 20 14.85 -9.37 2.48
N HIS A 21 14.20 -9.20 1.33
CA HIS A 21 14.91 -8.95 0.07
C HIS A 21 15.86 -7.74 0.22
N PRO A 22 17.12 -7.83 -0.27
CA PRO A 22 18.13 -6.78 -0.09
C PRO A 22 17.63 -5.35 -0.38
N ASP A 23 16.95 -5.11 -1.51
CA ASP A 23 16.42 -3.78 -1.86
C ASP A 23 15.37 -3.23 -0.88
N ASP A 24 14.72 -4.09 -0.10
CA ASP A 24 13.67 -3.69 0.82
C ASP A 24 14.22 -3.45 2.24
N ARG A 25 15.41 -3.96 2.58
CA ARG A 25 15.96 -3.95 3.95
C ARG A 25 16.10 -2.55 4.53
N ALA A 26 16.68 -1.61 3.77
CA ALA A 26 16.92 -0.25 4.25
C ALA A 26 15.60 0.48 4.57
N ARG A 27 14.63 0.39 3.66
CA ARG A 27 13.28 0.96 3.84
C ARG A 27 12.54 0.33 5.01
N THR A 28 12.59 -1.00 5.12
CA THR A 28 11.93 -1.74 6.19
C THR A 28 12.55 -1.40 7.55
N HIS A 29 13.88 -1.34 7.63
CA HIS A 29 14.57 -0.96 8.86
C HIS A 29 14.20 0.47 9.29
N ALA A 30 14.21 1.44 8.36
CA ALA A 30 13.80 2.82 8.67
C ALA A 30 12.37 2.90 9.20
N ALA A 31 11.41 2.21 8.54
CA ALA A 31 10.02 2.18 9.00
C ALA A 31 9.88 1.53 10.40
N TRP A 32 10.67 0.50 10.68
CA TRP A 32 10.71 -0.14 12.00
C TRP A 32 11.28 0.81 13.06
N THR A 33 12.40 1.48 12.76
CA THR A 33 13.02 2.47 13.66
C THR A 33 12.04 3.59 14.01
N THR A 34 11.36 4.17 13.02
CA THR A 34 10.33 5.20 13.23
C THR A 34 9.20 4.69 14.13
N ALA A 35 8.70 3.47 13.90
CA ALA A 35 7.65 2.89 14.74
C ALA A 35 8.10 2.73 16.20
N VAL A 36 9.34 2.26 16.42
CA VAL A 36 9.93 2.10 17.75
C VAL A 36 10.14 3.45 18.45
N GLU A 37 10.74 4.41 17.76
CA GLU A 37 11.02 5.75 18.30
C GLU A 37 9.75 6.49 18.72
N HIS A 38 8.68 6.36 17.93
CA HIS A 38 7.42 7.05 18.20
C HIS A 38 6.39 6.20 18.94
N THR A 39 6.72 4.95 19.30
CA THR A 39 5.76 4.01 19.90
C THR A 39 4.46 3.94 19.09
N ALA A 40 4.59 3.90 17.77
CA ALA A 40 3.48 4.00 16.83
C ALA A 40 3.24 2.66 16.11
N PRO A 41 2.03 2.38 15.61
CA PRO A 41 1.78 1.21 14.79
C PRO A 41 2.71 1.14 13.57
N TYR A 42 3.30 -0.03 13.36
CA TYR A 42 4.11 -0.37 12.20
C TYR A 42 3.23 -0.96 11.10
N ASN A 43 3.38 -0.50 9.87
CA ASN A 43 2.70 -1.06 8.70
C ASN A 43 3.55 -0.86 7.44
N THR A 44 4.00 -1.94 6.82
CA THR A 44 4.80 -1.85 5.60
C THR A 44 4.70 -3.13 4.76
N ASP A 45 5.06 -3.01 3.49
CA ASP A 45 5.12 -4.12 2.56
C ASP A 45 6.56 -4.40 2.15
N TYR A 46 6.97 -5.67 2.23
CA TYR A 46 8.28 -6.13 1.76
C TYR A 46 8.23 -7.58 1.29
N ARG A 47 9.27 -7.95 0.54
CA ARG A 47 9.50 -9.33 0.10
C ARG A 47 10.22 -10.11 1.20
N ILE A 48 9.65 -11.25 1.59
CA ILE A 48 10.25 -12.19 2.53
C ILE A 48 10.73 -13.42 1.76
N LEU A 49 11.97 -13.84 2.00
CA LEU A 49 12.52 -15.11 1.57
C LEU A 49 11.85 -16.22 2.38
N CYS A 50 10.97 -16.98 1.74
CA CYS A 50 10.33 -18.10 2.38
C CYS A 50 11.30 -19.29 2.50
N ALA A 51 10.96 -20.24 3.38
CA ALA A 51 11.77 -21.44 3.61
C ALA A 51 11.98 -22.31 2.34
N ASP A 52 11.15 -22.12 1.32
CA ASP A 52 11.28 -22.75 0.00
C ASP A 52 12.29 -22.03 -0.93
N GLY A 53 12.94 -20.97 -0.44
CA GLY A 53 13.92 -20.17 -1.20
C GLY A 53 13.29 -19.14 -2.13
N ILE A 54 11.97 -18.96 -2.10
CA ILE A 54 11.26 -18.03 -2.99
C ILE A 54 10.87 -16.76 -2.22
N TYR A 55 11.16 -15.60 -2.81
CA TYR A 55 10.66 -14.33 -2.30
C TYR A 55 9.18 -14.15 -2.58
N ARG A 56 8.39 -13.86 -1.55
CA ARG A 56 6.95 -13.56 -1.66
C ARG A 56 6.62 -12.23 -0.99
N TRP A 57 5.58 -11.57 -1.47
CA TRP A 57 5.13 -10.29 -0.90
C TRP A 57 4.31 -10.49 0.36
N PHE A 58 4.67 -9.73 1.40
CA PHE A 58 3.91 -9.67 2.64
C PHE A 58 3.59 -8.22 3.01
N ASN A 59 2.42 -8.03 3.64
CA ASN A 59 2.12 -6.85 4.43
C ASN A 59 2.38 -7.20 5.90
N ALA A 60 3.32 -6.50 6.52
CA ALA A 60 3.65 -6.64 7.92
C ALA A 60 2.99 -5.52 8.72
N ARG A 61 2.29 -5.89 9.78
CA ARG A 61 1.68 -4.96 10.73
C ARG A 61 2.13 -5.29 12.13
N GLY A 62 2.40 -4.27 12.94
CA GLY A 62 2.76 -4.42 14.34
C GLY A 62 2.24 -3.27 15.17
N ALA A 63 1.96 -3.52 16.45
CA ALA A 63 1.60 -2.49 17.40
C ALA A 63 2.30 -2.75 18.74
N PRO A 64 2.70 -1.69 19.46
CA PRO A 64 3.27 -1.84 20.79
C PRO A 64 2.16 -2.16 21.80
N VAL A 65 2.42 -3.13 22.67
CA VAL A 65 1.66 -3.36 23.90
C VAL A 65 2.37 -2.61 25.01
N LEU A 66 1.65 -1.70 25.68
CA LEU A 66 2.23 -0.83 26.69
C LEU A 66 1.95 -1.35 28.10
N ASN A 67 2.90 -1.12 29.00
CA ASN A 67 2.71 -1.22 30.44
C ASN A 67 1.90 -0.03 30.97
N ARG A 68 1.47 -0.10 32.23
CA ARG A 68 0.72 1.00 32.88
C ARG A 68 1.50 2.30 32.98
N ASP A 69 2.83 2.23 32.97
CA ASP A 69 3.74 3.38 33.02
C ASP A 69 4.03 3.98 31.64
N GLY A 70 3.44 3.44 30.57
CA GLY A 70 3.65 3.88 29.19
C GLY A 70 4.87 3.26 28.51
N SER A 71 5.68 2.45 29.20
CA SER A 71 6.80 1.73 28.60
C SER A 71 6.31 0.60 27.68
N VAL A 72 7.07 0.32 26.62
CA VAL A 72 6.75 -0.79 25.72
C VAL A 72 7.05 -2.11 26.42
N ARG A 73 6.02 -2.94 26.63
CA ARG A 73 6.16 -4.31 27.14
C ARG A 73 6.65 -5.25 26.05
N GLU A 74 5.98 -5.23 24.91
CA GLU A 74 6.28 -6.09 23.76
C GLU A 74 5.64 -5.53 22.48
N TRP A 75 6.13 -5.97 21.33
CA TRP A 75 5.51 -5.68 20.04
C TRP A 75 4.78 -6.92 19.54
N VAL A 76 3.50 -6.76 19.21
CA VAL A 76 2.70 -7.82 18.61
C VAL A 76 2.43 -7.50 17.15
N GLY A 77 2.52 -8.49 16.28
CA GLY A 77 2.39 -8.27 14.85
C GLY A 77 2.03 -9.49 14.04
N VAL A 78 1.65 -9.25 12.79
CA VAL A 78 1.29 -10.27 11.80
C VAL A 78 1.95 -9.96 10.46
N CYS A 79 2.33 -11.02 9.73
CA CYS A 79 2.78 -10.94 8.35
C CYS A 79 1.75 -11.63 7.46
N LEU A 80 1.02 -10.86 6.66
CA LEU A 80 -0.01 -11.36 5.76
C LEU A 80 0.55 -11.50 4.35
N ASN A 81 0.49 -12.69 3.77
CA ASN A 81 0.86 -12.91 2.37
C ASN A 81 -0.10 -12.13 1.47
N VAL A 82 0.43 -11.38 0.50
CA VAL A 82 -0.37 -10.61 -0.47
C VAL A 82 -0.12 -11.15 -1.87
N PRO A 83 -1.00 -12.04 -2.38
CA PRO A 83 -0.90 -12.58 -3.73
C PRO A 83 -1.02 -11.46 -4.78
N GLY A 84 -0.31 -11.60 -5.91
CA GLY A 84 -0.52 -10.73 -7.07
C GLY A 84 0.06 -9.31 -6.97
N ARG A 85 0.82 -8.98 -5.91
CA ARG A 85 1.50 -7.68 -5.80
C ARG A 85 2.74 -7.62 -6.69
N ASN A 86 2.58 -7.79 -8.01
CA ASN A 86 3.65 -7.60 -8.98
C ASN A 86 4.04 -6.11 -9.04
N ARG A 87 5.01 -5.69 -8.20
CA ARG A 87 5.62 -4.34 -8.28
C ARG A 87 6.84 -4.28 -9.20
N TYR A 88 7.15 -5.36 -9.90
CA TYR A 88 8.20 -5.39 -10.91
C TYR A 88 7.59 -5.90 -12.22
N GLY A 89 7.51 -5.01 -13.22
CA GLY A 89 7.46 -5.48 -14.60
C GLY A 89 8.60 -6.49 -14.80
N ALA A 90 8.25 -7.58 -15.49
CA ALA A 90 9.10 -8.67 -15.95
C ALA A 90 10.61 -8.54 -15.70
N SER A 91 11.20 -9.60 -15.14
CA SER A 91 12.53 -10.03 -15.56
C SER A 91 12.54 -10.05 -17.10
N THR A 92 13.13 -9.05 -17.73
CA THR A 92 13.30 -9.04 -19.18
C THR A 92 14.62 -9.74 -19.45
N PRO A 93 14.67 -10.91 -20.11
CA PRO A 93 15.92 -11.37 -20.66
C PRO A 93 16.24 -10.53 -21.92
N ALA A 94 17.54 -10.34 -22.13
CA ALA A 94 18.16 -9.89 -23.38
C ALA A 94 18.05 -8.38 -23.73
N MET A 95 19.19 -7.73 -23.47
CA MET A 95 19.85 -6.78 -24.37
C MET A 95 19.47 -7.01 -25.85
N THR A 96 18.76 -6.05 -26.44
CA THR A 96 18.87 -5.67 -27.87
C THR A 96 18.42 -4.23 -28.03
N THR A 97 19.27 -3.47 -28.69
CA THR A 97 19.22 -2.05 -29.00
C THR A 97 17.92 -1.62 -29.67
N ALA A 98 17.25 -0.60 -29.11
CA ALA A 98 16.21 0.15 -29.80
C ALA A 98 16.45 1.67 -29.62
N THR A 99 16.52 2.34 -30.76
CA THR A 99 16.72 3.79 -31.00
C THR A 99 15.87 4.68 -30.07
N PRO A 100 16.42 5.79 -29.54
CA PRO A 100 15.63 6.70 -28.70
C PRO A 100 14.55 7.42 -29.54
N PRO A 101 13.35 7.68 -28.97
CA PRO A 101 12.29 8.41 -29.67
C PRO A 101 12.63 9.90 -29.83
N SER A 102 12.18 10.48 -30.95
CA SER A 102 12.38 11.89 -31.30
C SER A 102 11.89 12.87 -30.21
N PRO A 103 12.63 13.97 -29.95
CA PRO A 103 12.21 15.00 -29.02
C PRO A 103 11.03 15.79 -29.63
N GLY A 104 9.82 15.59 -29.08
CA GLY A 104 8.63 16.32 -29.55
C GLY A 104 7.29 15.70 -29.19
N ALA A 105 7.24 14.47 -28.65
CA ALA A 105 6.00 13.90 -28.12
C ALA A 105 5.73 14.49 -26.72
N VAL A 106 4.86 15.50 -26.66
CA VAL A 106 4.19 15.88 -25.41
C VAL A 106 3.48 14.65 -24.84
N PRO A 107 3.76 14.23 -23.58
CA PRO A 107 3.05 13.10 -23.00
C PRO A 107 1.61 13.52 -22.75
N VAL A 108 0.68 12.87 -23.43
CA VAL A 108 -0.74 12.92 -23.10
C VAL A 108 -0.87 12.34 -21.69
N VAL A 109 -1.15 13.22 -20.73
CA VAL A 109 -1.40 12.89 -19.31
C VAL A 109 -2.44 11.77 -19.25
N ALA A 110 -2.03 10.61 -18.74
CA ALA A 110 -2.95 9.51 -18.46
C ALA A 110 -3.91 9.98 -17.36
N GLU A 111 -5.17 10.21 -17.72
CA GLU A 111 -6.22 10.65 -16.80
C GLU A 111 -6.32 9.69 -15.60
N GLU A 112 -5.86 10.17 -14.44
CA GLU A 112 -5.73 9.49 -13.16
C GLU A 112 -7.10 9.07 -12.61
N THR A 113 -7.60 7.92 -13.05
CA THR A 113 -8.84 7.33 -12.54
C THR A 113 -8.58 6.73 -11.16
N LEU A 114 -9.40 7.10 -10.16
CA LEU A 114 -9.33 6.51 -8.83
C LEU A 114 -9.56 5.00 -8.91
N THR A 115 -8.65 4.23 -8.33
CA THR A 115 -8.83 2.78 -8.18
C THR A 115 -9.81 2.48 -7.04
N ALA A 116 -10.46 1.32 -7.13
CA ALA A 116 -11.35 0.82 -6.07
C ALA A 116 -10.66 0.74 -4.69
N ALA A 117 -9.37 0.43 -4.67
CA ALA A 117 -8.58 0.42 -3.46
C ALA A 117 -8.37 1.83 -2.88
N GLN A 118 -8.15 2.84 -3.73
CA GLN A 118 -8.02 4.24 -3.29
C GLN A 118 -9.32 4.78 -2.72
N VAL A 119 -10.47 4.47 -3.33
CA VAL A 119 -11.77 4.88 -2.81
C VAL A 119 -12.00 4.30 -1.40
N ARG A 120 -11.72 3.01 -1.20
CA ARG A 120 -11.80 2.36 0.12
C ARG A 120 -10.86 2.97 1.15
N ALA A 121 -9.60 3.18 0.77
CA ALA A 121 -8.59 3.73 1.66
C ALA A 121 -8.92 5.17 2.07
N ALA A 122 -9.31 6.01 1.10
CA ALA A 122 -9.72 7.39 1.32
C ALA A 122 -10.92 7.49 2.26
N ARG A 123 -11.95 6.67 2.03
CA ARG A 123 -13.12 6.63 2.92
C ARG A 123 -12.74 6.21 4.34
N GLY A 124 -11.83 5.24 4.47
CA GLY A 124 -11.32 4.80 5.77
C GLY A 124 -10.55 5.90 6.51
N LEU A 125 -9.68 6.63 5.82
CA LEU A 125 -8.92 7.76 6.39
C LEU A 125 -9.85 8.90 6.81
N ALA A 126 -10.84 9.22 5.99
CA ALA A 126 -11.84 10.25 6.32
C ALA A 126 -12.83 9.83 7.42
N CYS A 127 -12.74 8.61 7.96
CA CYS A 127 -13.70 8.04 8.92
C CYS A 127 -15.17 8.09 8.44
N LEU A 128 -15.43 8.04 7.13
CA LEU A 128 -16.77 8.15 6.57
C LEU A 128 -17.43 6.76 6.41
N SER A 129 -18.70 6.66 6.79
CA SER A 129 -19.56 5.56 6.35
C SER A 129 -19.83 5.63 4.84
N LYS A 130 -20.37 4.55 4.27
CA LYS A 130 -20.73 4.53 2.85
C LYS A 130 -21.88 5.48 2.57
N GLU A 131 -22.80 5.58 3.51
CA GLU A 131 -23.97 6.44 3.46
C GLU A 131 -23.57 7.91 3.50
N GLU A 132 -22.65 8.29 4.38
CA GLU A 132 -22.13 9.66 4.47
C GLU A 132 -21.37 10.06 3.21
N LEU A 133 -20.44 9.22 2.73
CA LEU A 133 -19.70 9.53 1.49
C LEU A 133 -20.64 9.59 0.27
N ALA A 134 -21.62 8.68 0.19
CA ALA A 134 -22.62 8.71 -0.89
C ALA A 134 -23.46 10.01 -0.84
N GLY A 135 -23.85 10.45 0.35
CA GLY A 135 -24.55 11.72 0.57
C GLY A 135 -23.71 12.93 0.15
N LEU A 136 -22.45 12.99 0.58
CA LEU A 136 -21.52 14.08 0.24
C LEU A 136 -21.22 14.16 -1.27
N ALA A 137 -21.08 13.01 -1.93
CA ALA A 137 -20.81 12.93 -3.36
C ALA A 137 -22.08 13.00 -4.24
N ASN A 138 -23.27 13.09 -3.64
CA ASN A 138 -24.57 13.03 -4.32
C ASN A 138 -24.72 11.82 -5.27
N VAL A 139 -24.31 10.64 -4.79
CA VAL A 139 -24.42 9.36 -5.49
C VAL A 139 -25.19 8.34 -4.64
N SER A 140 -25.64 7.25 -5.25
CA SER A 140 -26.23 6.15 -4.48
C SER A 140 -25.15 5.29 -3.80
N VAL A 141 -25.47 4.70 -2.65
CA VAL A 141 -24.59 3.73 -1.96
C VAL A 141 -24.24 2.54 -2.88
N SER A 142 -25.16 2.12 -3.76
CA SER A 142 -24.89 1.09 -4.78
C SER A 142 -23.83 1.53 -5.80
N THR A 143 -23.79 2.81 -6.14
CA THR A 143 -22.73 3.37 -7.00
C THR A 143 -21.39 3.38 -6.28
N LEU A 144 -21.38 3.72 -4.99
CA LEU A 144 -20.18 3.65 -4.17
C LEU A 144 -19.68 2.20 -3.98
N ASN A 145 -20.58 1.24 -3.76
CA ASN A 145 -20.21 -0.18 -3.69
C ASN A 145 -19.56 -0.69 -4.97
N ARG A 146 -20.06 -0.26 -6.13
CA ARG A 146 -19.43 -0.58 -7.43
C ARG A 146 -18.07 0.10 -7.60
N LEU A 147 -17.93 1.34 -7.14
CA LEU A 147 -16.65 2.06 -7.17
C LEU A 147 -15.59 1.42 -6.28
N GLU A 148 -15.99 0.81 -5.15
CA GLU A 148 -15.09 0.09 -4.25
C GLU A 148 -14.80 -1.35 -4.67
N ASP A 149 -15.55 -1.88 -5.63
CA ASP A 149 -15.39 -3.24 -6.15
C ASP A 149 -14.46 -3.24 -7.37
N ALA A 150 -13.28 -3.85 -7.21
CA ALA A 150 -12.28 -3.91 -8.27
C ALA A 150 -12.70 -4.86 -9.42
N GLU A 151 -13.61 -5.80 -9.13
CA GLU A 151 -14.12 -6.78 -10.09
C GLU A 151 -15.44 -6.32 -10.73
N SER A 152 -15.88 -5.09 -10.46
CA SER A 152 -17.15 -4.60 -10.99
C SER A 152 -17.11 -4.55 -12.53
N PRO A 153 -18.02 -5.24 -13.24
CA PRO A 153 -18.04 -5.24 -14.70
C PRO A 153 -18.52 -3.90 -15.28
N VAL A 154 -19.08 -3.02 -14.44
CA VAL A 154 -19.65 -1.74 -14.86
C VAL A 154 -18.64 -0.63 -14.62
N ARG A 155 -18.15 -0.02 -15.71
CA ARG A 155 -17.29 1.16 -15.59
C ARG A 155 -18.11 2.38 -15.14
N PRO A 156 -17.73 3.04 -14.04
CA PRO A 156 -18.41 4.24 -13.56
C PRO A 156 -18.20 5.40 -14.54
N ARG A 157 -19.17 6.32 -14.59
CA ARG A 157 -19.00 7.54 -15.38
C ARG A 157 -17.91 8.41 -14.76
N TYR A 158 -17.16 9.10 -15.61
CA TYR A 158 -16.08 10.00 -15.18
C TYR A 158 -16.55 11.05 -14.15
N GLU A 159 -17.71 11.66 -14.39
CA GLU A 159 -18.33 12.63 -13.47
C GLU A 159 -18.59 12.03 -12.08
N THR A 160 -19.01 10.77 -12.01
CA THR A 160 -19.25 10.06 -10.75
C THR A 160 -17.95 9.85 -9.98
N VAL A 161 -16.86 9.50 -10.68
CA VAL A 161 -15.53 9.32 -10.08
C VAL A 161 -15.01 10.66 -9.54
N LEU A 162 -15.19 11.75 -10.28
CA LEU A 162 -14.83 13.09 -9.85
C LEU A 162 -15.62 13.58 -8.64
N ALA A 163 -16.94 13.32 -8.60
CA ALA A 163 -17.78 13.70 -7.47
C ALA A 163 -17.33 13.00 -6.17
N VAL A 164 -17.03 11.70 -6.26
CA VAL A 164 -16.51 10.93 -5.11
C VAL A 164 -15.11 11.39 -4.72
N ARG A 165 -14.23 11.67 -5.69
CA ARG A 165 -12.90 12.22 -5.41
C ARG A 165 -12.98 13.53 -4.64
N ARG A 166 -13.80 14.47 -5.11
CA ARG A 166 -13.97 15.79 -4.49
C ARG A 166 -14.52 15.69 -3.09
N ALA A 167 -15.53 14.84 -2.86
CA ALA A 167 -16.08 14.63 -1.52
C ALA A 167 -15.04 14.07 -0.53
N LEU A 168 -14.11 13.24 -1.00
CA LEU A 168 -13.01 12.72 -0.19
C LEU A 168 -11.94 13.80 0.07
N GLU A 169 -11.61 14.62 -0.93
CA GLU A 169 -10.69 15.75 -0.80
C GLU A 169 -11.23 16.80 0.18
N ASP A 170 -12.52 17.15 0.07
CA ASP A 170 -13.21 18.06 1.00
C ASP A 170 -13.27 17.49 2.44
N ALA A 171 -13.21 16.17 2.59
CA ALA A 171 -13.11 15.48 3.87
C ALA A 171 -11.66 15.34 4.40
N GLY A 172 -10.69 16.00 3.76
CA GLY A 172 -9.29 16.04 4.20
C GLY A 172 -8.43 14.90 3.67
N VAL A 173 -8.80 14.27 2.55
CA VAL A 173 -8.00 13.22 1.91
C VAL A 173 -7.20 13.80 0.73
N VAL A 174 -5.90 13.53 0.71
CA VAL A 174 -5.02 13.88 -0.41
C VAL A 174 -4.69 12.64 -1.24
N PHE A 175 -4.98 12.69 -2.53
CA PHE A 175 -4.54 11.70 -3.51
C PHE A 175 -3.21 12.11 -4.12
N THR A 176 -2.20 11.24 -4.02
CA THR A 176 -0.86 11.48 -4.58
C THR A 176 -0.63 10.59 -5.78
N PHE A 177 -0.35 11.18 -6.93
CA PHE A 177 -0.03 10.47 -8.16
C PHE A 177 1.40 10.85 -8.57
N GLU A 178 2.39 10.25 -7.92
CA GLU A 178 3.77 10.44 -8.40
C GLU A 178 4.00 9.56 -9.63
N PRO A 179 4.66 10.06 -10.69
CA PRO A 179 4.81 9.33 -11.95
C PRO A 179 5.57 7.99 -11.83
N TRP A 180 6.26 7.79 -10.69
CA TRP A 180 7.09 6.63 -10.36
C TRP A 180 6.67 5.94 -9.05
N ALA A 181 5.61 6.40 -8.38
CA ALA A 181 5.09 5.75 -7.16
C ALA A 181 3.68 5.18 -7.39
N LYS A 182 3.29 4.18 -6.58
CA LYS A 182 1.89 3.74 -6.59
C LYS A 182 1.03 4.91 -6.13
N PRO A 183 -0.05 5.24 -6.85
CA PRO A 183 -0.87 6.37 -6.46
C PRO A 183 -1.47 6.09 -5.07
N GLY A 184 -1.18 7.02 -4.16
CA GLY A 184 -1.34 6.88 -2.72
C GLY A 184 -2.50 7.73 -2.22
N VAL A 185 -2.93 7.43 -0.99
CA VAL A 185 -3.95 8.19 -0.27
C VAL A 185 -3.39 8.51 1.11
N ARG A 186 -3.44 9.78 1.52
CA ARG A 186 -2.97 10.25 2.83
C ARG A 186 -3.93 11.32 3.38
N GLU A 187 -3.86 11.58 4.68
CA GLU A 187 -4.55 12.71 5.30
C GLU A 187 -3.87 14.02 4.88
N ALA A 188 -4.67 15.10 4.79
CA ALA A 188 -4.25 16.45 4.46
C ALA A 188 -3.47 17.14 5.59
#